data_AF-A0A7M3PNE1-F1
#
_entry.id   AF-A0A7M3PNE1-F1
#
_cell.length_a   1.000
_cell.length_b   1.000
_cell.length_c   1.000
_cell.angle_alpha   90.00
_cell.angle_beta   90.00
_cell.angle_gamma   90.00
#
_symmetry.space_group_name_H-M   'P 1'
#
loop_
_entity.id
_entity.type
_entity.pdbx_description
1 polymer ?
#
loop_
_entity_poly.entity_id
_entity_poly.type
_entity_poly.pdbx_seq_one_letter_code
_entity_poly.pdbx_strand_id
1 'polypeptide(L)'
;MQFQEKIEAYQKAQGAVGSALSRLLAVTENYPELKANENFKELQAQLEGTENRISVERRKFNETAREYNTNIRRFPKNIVASMFGFEKRPYFEAEEGSEKAPEVKF
;
A
#
# COMPACT_ATOMS: atom_id res chain seq x y z
N MET A 1 11.70 -5.74 -14.86
CA MET A 1 11.59 -4.27 -14.90
C MET A 1 10.15 -3.77 -14.83
N GLN A 2 9.25 -4.10 -15.77
CA GLN A 2 7.89 -3.53 -15.81
C GLN A 2 7.02 -3.71 -14.55
N PHE A 3 7.25 -4.78 -13.78
CA PHE A 3 6.44 -5.07 -12.60
C PHE A 3 6.82 -4.19 -11.40
N GLN A 4 8.11 -3.89 -11.23
CA GLN A 4 8.61 -3.00 -10.19
C GLN A 4 8.10 -1.57 -10.42
N GLU A 5 8.21 -1.09 -11.66
CA GLU A 5 7.72 0.23 -12.08
C GLU A 5 6.21 0.40 -11.81
N LYS A 6 5.41 -0.65 -11.99
CA LYS A 6 3.97 -0.62 -11.67
C LYS A 6 3.69 -0.55 -10.17
N ILE A 7 4.48 -1.24 -9.34
CA ILE A 7 4.36 -1.14 -7.88
C ILE A 7 4.70 0.27 -7.42
N GLU A 8 5.80 0.83 -7.91
CA GLU A 8 6.24 2.20 -7.58
C GLU A 8 5.21 3.25 -8.01
N ALA A 9 4.67 3.13 -9.22
CA ALA A 9 3.62 4.02 -9.70
C ALA A 9 2.36 3.96 -8.83
N TYR A 10 1.96 2.76 -8.39
CA TYR A 10 0.82 2.59 -7.48
C TYR A 10 1.12 3.18 -6.09
N GLN A 11 2.29 2.90 -5.51
CA GLN A 11 2.68 3.44 -4.21
C GLN A 11 2.65 4.97 -4.21
N LYS A 12 3.23 5.60 -5.25
CA LYS A 12 3.23 7.06 -5.42
C LYS A 12 1.80 7.62 -5.51
N ALA A 13 0.91 6.94 -6.23
CA ALA A 13 -0.49 7.36 -6.31
C ALA A 13 -1.19 7.25 -4.95
N GLN A 14 -0.96 6.16 -4.20
CA GLN A 14 -1.52 5.98 -2.86
C GLN A 14 -1.00 7.04 -1.87
N GLY A 15 0.30 7.33 -1.90
CA GLY A 15 0.92 8.37 -1.07
C GLY A 15 0.34 9.77 -1.35
N ALA A 16 0.05 10.09 -2.62
CA ALA A 16 -0.59 11.36 -2.99
C ALA A 16 -2.01 11.48 -2.40
N VAL A 17 -2.79 10.40 -2.40
CA VAL A 17 -4.12 10.35 -1.77
C VAL A 17 -4.01 10.52 -0.26
N GLY A 18 -3.12 9.78 0.40
CA GLY A 18 -2.88 9.91 1.84
C GLY A 18 -2.48 11.34 2.23
N SER A 19 -1.56 11.95 1.48
CA SER A 19 -1.14 13.33 1.68
C SER A 19 -2.28 14.35 1.52
N ALA A 20 -3.15 14.16 0.52
CA ALA A 20 -4.32 15.00 0.33
C ALA A 20 -5.32 14.85 1.49
N LEU A 21 -5.52 13.62 1.97
CA LEU A 21 -6.38 13.36 3.12
C LEU A 21 -5.83 14.00 4.40
N SER A 22 -4.52 13.91 4.66
CA SER A 22 -3.92 14.58 5.82
C SER A 22 -4.13 16.08 5.80
N ARG A 23 -4.00 16.73 4.62
CA ARG A 23 -4.30 18.16 4.46
C ARG A 23 -5.78 18.46 4.71
N LEU A 24 -6.68 17.62 4.20
CA LEU A 24 -8.12 17.76 4.43
C LEU A 24 -8.46 17.69 5.92
N LEU A 25 -7.92 16.70 6.63
CA LEU A 25 -8.12 16.55 8.07
C LEU A 25 -7.61 17.78 8.84
N ALA A 26 -6.43 18.30 8.50
CA ALA A 26 -5.90 19.51 9.14
C ALA A 26 -6.79 20.74 8.92
N VAL A 27 -7.43 20.88 7.75
CA VAL A 27 -8.41 21.94 7.50
C VAL A 27 -9.66 21.71 8.36
N THR A 28 -10.16 20.48 8.45
CA THR A 28 -11.41 20.18 9.18
C THR A 28 -11.35 20.46 10.68
N GLU A 29 -10.16 20.44 11.29
CA GLU A 29 -10.00 20.84 12.70
C GLU A 29 -10.36 22.33 12.95
N ASN A 30 -10.24 23.18 11.93
CA ASN A 30 -10.62 24.60 12.03
C ASN A 30 -12.09 24.86 11.67
N TYR A 31 -12.83 23.85 11.19
CA TYR A 31 -14.22 23.96 10.73
C TYR A 31 -15.08 22.84 11.35
N PRO A 32 -15.50 22.99 12.62
CA PRO A 32 -16.24 21.95 13.35
C PRO A 32 -17.54 21.51 12.67
N GLU A 33 -18.20 22.41 11.94
CA GLU A 33 -19.40 22.13 11.16
C GLU A 33 -19.14 21.16 10.00
N LEU A 34 -17.96 21.21 9.39
CA LEU A 34 -17.56 20.26 8.35
C LEU A 34 -17.26 18.88 8.97
N LYS A 35 -16.63 18.85 10.15
CA LYS A 35 -16.37 17.61 10.90
C LYS A 35 -17.66 16.92 11.33
N ALA A 36 -18.68 17.69 11.69
CA ALA A 36 -20.00 17.19 12.08
C ALA A 36 -20.89 16.80 10.87
N ASN A 37 -20.52 17.20 9.66
CA ASN A 37 -21.29 16.94 8.45
C ASN A 37 -21.34 15.44 8.13
N GLU A 38 -22.55 14.89 7.96
CA GLU A 38 -22.74 13.46 7.69
C GLU A 38 -22.05 12.98 6.40
N ASN A 39 -22.05 13.78 5.32
CA ASN A 39 -21.35 13.42 4.08
C ASN A 39 -19.83 13.33 4.28
N PHE A 40 -19.27 14.15 5.18
CA PHE A 40 -17.85 14.13 5.51
C PHE A 40 -17.48 12.89 6.33
N LYS A 41 -18.32 12.53 7.32
CA LYS A 41 -18.15 11.28 8.10
C LYS A 41 -18.26 10.04 7.22
N GLU A 42 -19.20 10.01 6.28
CA GLU A 42 -19.34 8.91 5.33
C GLU A 42 -18.09 8.78 4.46
N LEU A 43 -17.58 9.90 3.92
CA LEU A 43 -16.34 9.91 3.16
C LEU A 43 -15.16 9.35 3.98
N GLN A 44 -15.03 9.77 5.25
CA GLN A 44 -13.99 9.25 6.14
C GLN A 44 -14.10 7.73 6.32
N ALA A 45 -15.31 7.20 6.56
CA ALA A 45 -15.54 5.77 6.70
C ALA A 45 -15.24 4.99 5.40
N GLN A 46 -15.59 5.54 4.24
CA GLN A 46 -15.28 4.94 2.94
C GLN A 46 -13.77 4.91 2.68
N LEU A 47 -13.05 5.97 3.06
CA LEU A 47 -11.59 6.05 2.93
C LEU A 47 -10.89 5.03 3.85
N GLU A 48 -11.33 4.93 5.10
CA GLU A 48 -10.85 3.89 6.02
C GLU A 48 -11.10 2.48 5.47
N GLY A 49 -12.32 2.22 4.99
CA GLY A 49 -12.66 0.94 4.36
C GLY A 49 -11.78 0.63 3.13
N THR A 50 -11.46 1.66 2.35
CA THR A 50 -10.57 1.55 1.19
C THR A 50 -9.13 1.23 1.61
N GLU A 51 -8.59 1.93 2.61
CA GLU A 51 -7.23 1.69 3.12
C GLU A 51 -7.10 0.29 3.73
N ASN A 52 -8.11 -0.15 4.49
CA ASN A 52 -8.17 -1.52 5.02
C ASN A 52 -8.14 -2.56 3.89
N ARG A 53 -8.90 -2.35 2.82
CA ARG A 53 -8.87 -3.24 1.65
C ARG A 53 -7.52 -3.24 0.95
N ILE A 54 -6.89 -2.08 0.78
CA ILE A 54 -5.55 -1.96 0.20
C ILE A 54 -4.52 -2.71 1.04
N SER A 55 -4.58 -2.58 2.37
CA SER A 55 -3.71 -3.30 3.30
C SER A 55 -3.86 -4.83 3.17
N VAL A 56 -5.11 -5.32 3.12
CA VAL A 56 -5.40 -6.74 2.93
C VAL A 56 -4.85 -7.26 1.60
N GLU A 57 -5.09 -6.55 0.50
CA GLU A 57 -4.61 -6.96 -0.83
C GLU A 57 -3.09 -6.87 -0.94
N ARG A 58 -2.45 -5.88 -0.29
CA ARG A 58 -0.98 -5.77 -0.20
C ARG A 58 -0.39 -7.00 0.48
N ARG A 59 -0.95 -7.42 1.62
CA ARG A 59 -0.52 -8.63 2.33
C ARG A 59 -0.70 -9.87 1.46
N LYS A 60 -1.87 -10.05 0.85
CA LYS A 60 -2.17 -11.20 -0.02
C LYS A 60 -1.22 -11.27 -1.22
N PHE A 61 -0.93 -10.12 -1.83
CA PHE A 61 0.07 -10.01 -2.89
C PHE A 61 1.45 -10.48 -2.42
N ASN A 62 1.91 -9.98 -1.28
CA ASN A 62 3.21 -10.33 -0.71
C ASN A 62 3.31 -11.81 -0.34
N GLU A 63 2.25 -12.40 0.21
CA GLU A 63 2.17 -13.83 0.50
C GLU A 63 2.30 -14.67 -0.78
N THR A 64 1.56 -14.30 -1.83
CA THR A 64 1.61 -14.98 -3.12
C THR A 64 2.99 -14.86 -3.78
N ALA A 65 3.57 -13.65 -3.76
CA ALA A 65 4.91 -13.41 -4.27
C ALA A 65 5.96 -14.21 -3.47
N ARG A 66 5.81 -14.31 -2.15
CA ARG A 66 6.70 -15.09 -1.27
C ARG A 66 6.62 -16.57 -1.59
N GLU A 67 5.42 -17.12 -1.76
CA GLU A 67 5.22 -18.52 -2.13
C GLU A 67 5.86 -18.83 -3.49
N TYR A 68 5.61 -17.98 -4.49
CA TYR A 68 6.23 -18.09 -5.80
C TYR A 68 7.77 -18.05 -5.72
N ASN A 69 8.32 -17.04 -5.05
CA ASN A 69 9.76 -16.86 -4.86
C ASN A 69 10.40 -18.04 -4.15
N THR A 70 9.69 -18.63 -3.17
CA THR A 70 10.14 -19.82 -2.46
C THR A 70 10.14 -21.03 -3.38
N ASN A 71 9.08 -21.21 -4.17
CA ASN A 71 8.95 -22.31 -5.11
C ASN A 71 10.07 -22.31 -6.17
N ILE A 72 10.38 -21.17 -6.79
CA ILE A 72 11.41 -21.09 -7.83
C ILE A 72 12.84 -21.21 -7.28
N ARG A 73 13.04 -21.14 -5.97
CA ARG A 73 14.37 -21.28 -5.32
C ARG A 73 14.63 -22.68 -4.77
N ARG A 74 13.62 -23.55 -4.71
CA ARG A 74 13.75 -24.92 -4.18
C ARG A 74 14.18 -25.89 -5.28
N PHE A 75 15.02 -26.87 -4.94
CA PHE A 75 15.31 -27.99 -5.83
C PHE A 75 14.08 -28.89 -6.01
N PRO A 76 13.80 -29.42 -7.22
CA PRO A 76 14.53 -29.20 -8.49
C PRO A 76 14.04 -27.97 -9.29
N LYS A 77 13.03 -27.26 -8.80
CA LYS A 77 12.37 -26.14 -9.50
C LYS A 77 13.33 -24.99 -9.83
N ASN A 78 14.39 -24.76 -9.06
CA ASN A 78 15.40 -23.74 -9.34
C ASN A 78 16.18 -23.95 -10.65
N ILE A 79 16.37 -25.21 -11.06
CA ILE A 79 17.02 -25.54 -12.33
C ILE A 79 16.08 -25.18 -13.49
N VAL A 80 14.83 -25.64 -13.42
CA VAL A 80 13.77 -25.29 -14.38
C VAL A 80 13.57 -23.78 -14.42
N ALA A 81 13.55 -23.10 -13.27
CA ALA A 81 13.44 -21.66 -13.18
C ALA A 81 14.55 -20.93 -13.93
N SER A 82 15.79 -21.38 -13.77
CA SER A 82 16.94 -20.79 -14.45
C SER A 82 16.91 -21.08 -15.96
N MET A 83 16.51 -22.30 -16.37
CA MET A 83 16.44 -22.69 -17.79
C MET A 83 15.36 -21.94 -18.58
N PHE A 84 14.21 -21.66 -17.95
CA PHE A 84 13.05 -21.03 -18.59
C PHE A 84 12.88 -19.55 -18.23
N GLY A 85 13.83 -18.95 -17.50
CA GLY A 85 13.83 -17.51 -17.19
C GLY A 85 12.77 -17.09 -16.17
N PHE A 86 12.37 -17.95 -15.24
CA PHE A 86 11.46 -17.58 -14.15
C PHE A 86 12.20 -16.77 -13.08
N GLU A 87 12.00 -15.45 -13.09
CA GLU A 87 12.60 -14.51 -12.15
C GLU A 87 11.75 -14.26 -10.91
N LYS A 88 12.38 -13.88 -9.79
CA LYS A 88 11.69 -13.50 -8.56
C LYS A 88 10.73 -12.34 -8.79
N ARG A 89 9.59 -12.38 -8.09
CA ARG A 89 8.65 -11.26 -8.02
C ARG A 89 9.05 -10.34 -6.86
N PRO A 90 9.06 -9.01 -7.07
CA PRO A 90 9.25 -8.07 -5.97
C PRO A 90 8.03 -8.08 -5.05
N TYR A 91 8.23 -7.56 -3.83
CA TYR A 91 7.17 -7.35 -2.87
C TYR A 91 6.58 -5.94 -2.98
N PHE A 92 5.37 -5.81 -2.49
CA PHE A 92 4.70 -4.55 -2.24
C PHE A 92 5.13 -4.05 -0.86
N GLU A 93 6.22 -3.29 -0.83
CA GLU A 93 6.79 -2.75 0.40
C GLU A 93 6.00 -1.50 0.85
N ALA A 94 6.12 -1.12 2.12
CA ALA A 94 5.64 0.18 2.56
C ALA A 94 6.65 1.25 2.11
N GLU A 95 6.21 2.50 1.89
CA GLU A 95 7.14 3.58 1.54
C GLU A 95 8.22 3.73 2.63
N GLU A 96 9.47 3.94 2.20
CA GLU A 96 10.59 4.25 3.09
C GLU A 96 10.22 5.46 3.96
N GLY A 97 10.17 5.28 5.29
CA GLY A 97 9.80 6.33 6.25
C GLY A 97 8.39 6.24 6.83
N SER A 98 7.53 5.32 6.37
CA SER A 98 6.21 5.07 7.00
C SER A 98 6.29 4.45 8.40
N GLU A 99 7.47 4.03 8.83
CA GLU A 99 7.73 3.55 10.20
C GLU A 99 7.73 4.69 11.24
N LYS A 100 7.87 5.95 10.80
CA LYS A 100 7.77 7.10 11.69
C LYS A 100 6.33 7.62 11.68
N ALA A 101 5.56 7.18 12.67
CA ALA A 101 4.29 7.84 12.99
C ALA A 101 4.54 9.35 13.22
N PRO A 102 3.76 10.26 12.63
CA PRO A 102 3.92 11.68 12.88
C PRO A 102 3.65 11.96 14.37
N GLU A 103 4.63 12.58 15.05
CA GLU A 103 4.44 13.09 16.40
C GLU A 103 3.43 14.24 16.36
N VAL A 104 2.18 13.95 16.73
CA VAL A 104 1.17 14.99 16.94
C VAL A 104 1.50 15.68 18.26
N LYS A 105 2.07 16.89 18.16
CA LYS A 105 2.13 17.82 19.29
C LYS A 105 0.82 18.59 19.34
N PHE A 106 0.06 18.40 20.43
CA PHE A 106 -1.05 19.25 20.83
C PHE A 106 -0.54 20.61 21.31
#